data_AF-A0A4R9AWE9-F1
#
_entry.id   AF-A0A4R9AWE9-F1
#
_cell.length_a   1.000
_cell.length_b   1.000
_cell.length_c   1.000
_cell.angle_alpha   90.00
_cell.angle_beta   90.00
_cell.angle_gamma   90.00
#
_symmetry.space_group_name_H-M   'P 1'
#
loop_
_entity.id
_entity.type
_entity.pdbx_description
1 polymer ?
#
loop_
_entity_poly.entity_id
_entity_poly.type
_entity_poly.pdbx_seq_one_letter_code
_entity_poly.pdbx_strand_id
1 'polypeptide(L)'
;MWTIANPGSGETHGILAEARIRSGKADALRTLLTTLTRAQAHAETTGWTAVSREAFVERLVALTPEIDLLIRGLDAQAKALETYALLLDEIQGDQRILEARRNAADTDLYDLQYGKTDSTLPNDTFVFIPSVDRNARREEAFEVVTARIAAIDVLWEELSQRRRAADAACVRDLASDQVLGATAWFGTTWAAGASVDDLIARLNTLSSTDLAVLIATDPELVKRLLTANPETVHERWEQLAQPAQLALIAGTPALLGSLNGLPARARVAANRLNVSTRIDEIDAESARLNAEIAGLDRTRARWEQSYARADEIAREHEVLEAERTYLQRTVDGKNQLYLYDRENARIVEMFGTPSSETRQRITYVPGTMSNMDMFYDGSLQGLPTLFVGWHPDTVAFVYKDGLFPGDSGGTRSGLAAGIVDANSAEFAQLSGPVLADFEAGLALDPLLTDATSTAIGHSWGLANITSAEVSGAQYHSVVSLSGAWMPKEWTPNPETNYTDFSYEDILQIAQGSGVVGGGNNPRFSDAFDYGAFYQGPEPTYTKDWQGAPILDFKVLMDNHNRVATDDVNNDDVLVDLEELIYG
;
A
#
# COMPACT_ATOMS: atom_id res chain seq x y z
N MET A 1 -9.44 -18.98 25.46
CA MET A 1 -10.72 -18.51 24.89
C MET A 1 -11.83 -19.23 25.64
N TRP A 2 -12.83 -18.51 26.16
CA TRP A 2 -13.92 -19.13 26.93
C TRP A 2 -14.97 -19.75 25.99
N THR A 3 -15.81 -20.64 26.51
CA THR A 3 -16.91 -21.26 25.75
C THR A 3 -18.18 -21.28 26.60
N ILE A 4 -19.35 -21.47 25.99
CA ILE A 4 -20.61 -21.63 26.75
C ILE A 4 -20.51 -22.77 27.77
N ALA A 5 -19.71 -23.82 27.48
CA ALA A 5 -19.46 -24.91 28.41
C ALA A 5 -18.47 -24.57 29.55
N ASN A 6 -17.81 -23.41 29.50
CA ASN A 6 -16.85 -22.95 30.51
C ASN A 6 -16.81 -21.40 30.59
N PRO A 7 -17.87 -20.75 31.11
CA PRO A 7 -17.99 -19.29 31.14
C PRO A 7 -16.96 -18.59 32.04
N GLY A 8 -16.41 -19.27 33.04
CA GLY A 8 -15.38 -18.80 33.96
C GLY A 8 -13.94 -18.95 33.46
N SER A 9 -13.72 -19.47 32.24
CA SER A 9 -12.36 -19.60 31.69
C SER A 9 -11.62 -18.25 31.61
N GLY A 10 -10.45 -18.14 32.22
CA GLY A 10 -9.59 -16.95 32.15
C GLY A 10 -8.72 -16.75 33.39
N GLU A 11 -7.73 -15.86 33.28
CA GLU A 11 -6.72 -15.62 34.34
C GLU A 11 -6.96 -14.27 35.02
N THR A 12 -7.76 -14.28 36.09
CA THR A 12 -8.07 -13.07 36.89
C THR A 12 -6.82 -12.38 37.43
N HIS A 13 -5.83 -13.16 37.88
CA HIS A 13 -4.57 -12.66 38.42
C HIS A 13 -3.71 -11.96 37.35
N GLY A 14 -3.67 -12.50 36.13
CA GLY A 14 -2.97 -11.88 35.01
C GLY A 14 -3.57 -10.54 34.61
N ILE A 15 -4.92 -10.48 34.54
CA ILE A 15 -5.64 -9.24 34.23
C ILE A 15 -5.40 -8.17 35.31
N LEU A 16 -5.45 -8.55 36.59
CA LEU A 16 -5.15 -7.64 37.70
C LEU A 16 -3.69 -7.17 37.70
N ALA A 17 -2.74 -8.03 37.32
CA ALA A 17 -1.34 -7.63 37.18
C ALA A 17 -1.18 -6.57 36.09
N GLU A 18 -1.82 -6.75 34.94
CA GLU A 18 -1.84 -5.78 33.84
C GLU A 18 -2.50 -4.45 34.24
N ALA A 19 -3.56 -4.47 35.05
CA ALA A 19 -4.17 -3.26 35.58
C ALA A 19 -3.23 -2.49 36.51
N ARG A 20 -2.53 -3.20 37.42
CA ARG A 20 -1.54 -2.61 38.34
C ARG A 20 -0.37 -1.98 37.60
N ILE A 21 0.12 -2.61 36.53
CA ILE A 21 1.18 -2.05 35.68
C ILE A 21 0.75 -0.70 35.11
N ARG A 22 -0.49 -0.58 34.61
CA ARG A 22 -1.02 0.67 34.04
C ARG A 22 -1.18 1.75 35.10
N SER A 23 -1.78 1.43 36.25
CA SER A 23 -1.87 2.37 37.39
C SER A 23 -0.48 2.84 37.84
N GLY A 24 0.50 1.94 37.95
CA GLY A 24 1.87 2.30 38.32
C GLY A 24 2.55 3.23 37.31
N LYS A 25 2.28 3.03 36.01
CA LYS A 25 2.76 3.96 34.95
C LYS A 25 2.09 5.33 35.07
N ALA A 26 0.79 5.39 35.37
CA ALA A 26 0.09 6.65 35.59
C ALA A 26 0.70 7.44 36.77
N ASP A 27 1.02 6.75 37.89
CA ASP A 27 1.68 7.36 39.04
C ASP A 27 3.09 7.88 38.73
N ALA A 28 3.84 7.14 37.91
CA ALA A 28 5.15 7.60 37.43
C ALA A 28 5.02 8.87 36.57
N LEU A 29 4.01 8.95 35.70
CA LEU A 29 3.74 10.13 34.89
C LEU A 29 3.28 11.34 35.73
N ARG A 30 2.48 11.14 36.79
CA ARG A 30 2.14 12.21 37.74
C ARG A 30 3.37 12.76 38.45
N THR A 31 4.32 11.88 38.79
CA THR A 31 5.62 12.27 39.37
C THR A 31 6.46 13.08 38.37
N LEU A 32 6.46 12.67 37.09
CA LEU A 32 7.10 13.42 36.01
C LEU A 32 6.46 14.81 35.85
N LEU A 33 5.13 14.91 35.86
CA LEU A 33 4.42 16.18 35.73
C LEU A 33 4.82 17.16 36.84
N THR A 34 4.89 16.66 38.08
CA THR A 34 5.39 17.44 39.23
C THR A 34 6.82 17.92 39.01
N THR A 35 7.67 17.11 38.38
CA THR A 35 9.05 17.45 38.06
C THR A 35 9.14 18.52 36.98
N LEU A 36 8.31 18.43 35.93
CA LEU A 36 8.23 19.42 34.86
C LEU A 36 7.76 20.78 35.39
N THR A 37 6.72 20.80 36.23
CA THR A 37 6.24 22.04 36.87
C THR A 37 7.32 22.69 37.73
N ARG A 38 8.12 21.90 38.46
CA ARG A 38 9.27 22.43 39.22
C ARG A 38 10.36 22.98 38.30
N ALA A 39 10.67 22.29 37.20
CA ALA A 39 11.66 22.75 36.23
C ALA A 39 11.23 24.07 35.57
N GLN A 40 9.95 24.19 35.21
CA GLN A 40 9.35 25.42 34.70
C GLN A 40 9.50 26.57 35.72
N ALA A 41 9.01 26.37 36.95
CA ALA A 41 9.08 27.39 38.00
C ALA A 41 10.54 27.79 38.32
N HIS A 42 11.47 26.84 38.26
CA HIS A 42 12.89 27.13 38.41
C HIS A 42 13.43 27.98 37.26
N ALA A 43 13.14 27.62 36.01
CA ALA A 43 13.56 28.38 34.83
C ALA A 43 13.02 29.83 34.87
N GLU A 44 11.77 30.02 35.30
CA GLU A 44 11.12 31.33 35.43
C GLU A 44 11.71 32.20 36.56
N THR A 45 12.26 31.59 37.61
CA THR A 45 12.82 32.30 38.78
C THR A 45 14.34 32.49 38.70
N THR A 46 15.01 31.82 37.77
CA THR A 46 16.44 32.04 37.53
C THR A 46 16.69 33.42 36.90
N GLY A 47 17.90 33.96 37.09
CA GLY A 47 18.37 35.16 36.38
C GLY A 47 18.59 34.95 34.87
N TRP A 48 18.18 33.80 34.31
CA TRP A 48 18.21 33.52 32.88
C TRP A 48 17.09 34.32 32.20
N THR A 49 17.42 35.23 31.29
CA THR A 49 16.43 36.12 30.63
C THR A 49 16.53 36.10 29.10
N ALA A 50 17.20 35.11 28.52
CA ALA A 50 17.37 34.99 27.08
C ALA A 50 16.13 34.37 26.41
N VAL A 51 15.97 34.59 25.10
CA VAL A 51 14.90 33.99 24.26
C VAL A 51 14.89 32.46 24.36
N SER A 52 16.06 31.84 24.57
CA SER A 52 16.15 30.39 24.79
C SER A 52 15.42 29.90 26.04
N ARG A 53 15.27 30.74 27.08
CA ARG A 53 14.45 30.41 28.25
C ARG A 53 12.98 30.35 27.86
N GLU A 54 12.50 31.34 27.11
CA GLU A 54 11.09 31.43 26.72
C GLU A 54 10.70 30.22 25.87
N ALA A 55 11.52 29.88 24.86
CA ALA A 55 11.32 28.68 24.06
C ALA A 55 11.36 27.38 24.90
N PHE A 56 12.26 27.30 25.90
CA PHE A 56 12.32 26.15 26.81
C PHE A 56 11.06 26.03 27.70
N VAL A 57 10.63 27.13 28.31
CA VAL A 57 9.42 27.17 29.16
C VAL A 57 8.18 26.86 28.35
N GLU A 58 8.05 27.44 27.16
CA GLU A 58 6.96 27.16 26.22
C GLU A 58 6.91 25.67 25.86
N ARG A 59 8.07 25.04 25.62
CA ARG A 59 8.13 23.61 25.35
C ARG A 59 7.71 22.76 26.55
N LEU A 60 8.06 23.14 27.78
CA LEU A 60 7.61 22.44 28.99
C LEU A 60 6.09 22.55 29.18
N VAL A 61 5.53 23.75 28.99
CA VAL A 61 4.10 24.01 29.10
C VAL A 61 3.32 23.19 28.06
N ALA A 62 3.84 23.07 26.84
CA ALA A 62 3.22 22.29 25.78
C ALA A 62 3.14 20.78 26.09
N LEU A 63 4.04 20.22 26.92
CA LEU A 63 4.06 18.79 27.25
C LEU A 63 3.03 18.41 28.32
N THR A 64 2.60 19.36 29.17
CA THR A 64 1.70 19.08 30.29
C THR A 64 0.36 18.45 29.86
N PRO A 65 -0.37 19.00 28.87
CA PRO A 65 -1.64 18.41 28.41
C PRO A 65 -1.49 17.00 27.83
N GLU A 66 -0.39 16.71 27.12
CA GLU A 66 -0.12 15.40 26.53
C GLU A 66 0.10 14.33 27.62
N ILE A 67 0.90 14.66 28.64
CA ILE A 67 1.18 13.75 29.76
C ILE A 67 -0.10 13.51 30.58
N ASP A 68 -0.91 14.54 30.80
CA ASP A 68 -2.19 14.44 31.51
C ASP A 68 -3.20 13.55 30.78
N LEU A 69 -3.22 13.60 29.43
CA LEU A 69 -4.02 12.69 28.61
C LEU A 69 -3.56 11.23 28.75
N LEU A 70 -2.25 10.97 28.76
CA LEU A 70 -1.70 9.63 28.99
C LEU A 70 -2.03 9.09 30.39
N ILE A 71 -1.97 9.93 31.42
CA ILE A 71 -2.35 9.57 32.79
C ILE A 71 -3.81 9.10 32.82
N ARG A 72 -4.74 9.91 32.29
CA ARG A 72 -6.17 9.56 32.24
C ARG A 72 -6.40 8.25 31.49
N GLY A 73 -5.75 8.06 30.34
CA GLY A 73 -5.87 6.84 29.56
C GLY A 73 -5.41 5.60 30.32
N LEU A 74 -4.26 5.67 31.01
CA LEU A 74 -3.74 4.58 31.82
C LEU A 74 -4.64 4.25 33.02
N ASP A 75 -5.18 5.27 33.70
CA ASP A 75 -6.14 5.06 34.79
C ASP A 75 -7.42 4.39 34.29
N ALA A 76 -7.97 4.86 33.17
CA ALA A 76 -9.18 4.30 32.57
C ALA A 76 -8.96 2.84 32.14
N GLN A 77 -7.82 2.51 31.53
CA GLN A 77 -7.47 1.13 31.21
C GLN A 77 -7.34 0.28 32.47
N ALA A 78 -6.65 0.75 33.50
CA ALA A 78 -6.52 0.03 34.77
C ALA A 78 -7.90 -0.25 35.38
N LYS A 79 -8.79 0.75 35.39
CA LYS A 79 -10.13 0.63 35.93
C LYS A 79 -11.00 -0.38 35.17
N ALA A 80 -10.94 -0.38 33.84
CA ALA A 80 -11.65 -1.33 33.00
C ALA A 80 -11.21 -2.77 33.29
N LEU A 81 -9.90 -3.01 33.35
CA LEU A 81 -9.32 -4.33 33.63
C LEU A 81 -9.62 -4.81 35.04
N GLU A 82 -9.55 -3.94 36.06
CA GLU A 82 -9.93 -4.29 37.44
C GLU A 82 -11.40 -4.71 37.54
N THR A 83 -12.28 -3.93 36.94
CA THR A 83 -13.72 -4.21 36.93
C THR A 83 -14.00 -5.55 36.26
N TYR A 84 -13.36 -5.80 35.12
CA TYR A 84 -13.50 -7.06 34.40
C TYR A 84 -12.97 -8.26 35.18
N ALA A 85 -11.80 -8.13 35.83
CA ALA A 85 -11.23 -9.21 36.63
C ALA A 85 -12.11 -9.58 37.83
N LEU A 86 -12.73 -8.59 38.49
CA LEU A 86 -13.66 -8.82 39.59
C LEU A 86 -14.92 -9.57 39.13
N LEU A 87 -15.50 -9.16 38.00
CA LEU A 87 -16.66 -9.85 37.41
C LEU A 87 -16.31 -11.29 36.99
N LEU A 88 -15.12 -11.50 36.42
CA LEU A 88 -14.67 -12.83 36.04
C LEU A 88 -14.44 -13.74 37.26
N ASP A 89 -13.89 -13.20 38.35
CA ASP A 89 -13.72 -13.95 39.60
C ASP A 89 -15.06 -14.38 40.20
N GLU A 90 -16.07 -13.49 40.16
CA GLU A 90 -17.44 -13.80 40.56
C GLU A 90 -18.03 -14.93 39.69
N ILE A 91 -17.89 -14.83 38.37
CA ILE A 91 -18.33 -15.86 37.42
C ILE A 91 -17.64 -17.21 37.69
N GLN A 92 -16.35 -17.21 38.00
CA GLN A 92 -15.60 -18.42 38.39
C GLN A 92 -16.11 -19.01 39.70
N GLY A 93 -16.48 -18.16 40.67
CA GLY A 93 -17.14 -18.56 41.91
C GLY A 93 -18.46 -19.27 41.64
N ASP A 94 -19.35 -18.62 40.89
CA ASP A 94 -20.68 -19.13 40.55
C ASP A 94 -20.62 -20.42 39.74
N GLN A 95 -19.69 -20.51 38.78
CA GLN A 95 -19.46 -21.72 37.99
C GLN A 95 -19.12 -22.91 38.88
N ARG A 96 -18.17 -22.77 39.82
CA ARG A 96 -17.79 -23.86 40.74
C ARG A 96 -18.96 -24.35 41.58
N ILE A 97 -19.84 -23.44 42.00
CA ILE A 97 -21.06 -23.78 42.75
C ILE A 97 -22.03 -24.57 41.87
N LEU A 98 -22.24 -24.14 40.62
CA LEU A 98 -23.12 -24.83 39.67
C LEU A 98 -22.57 -26.20 39.27
N GLU A 99 -21.27 -26.33 39.04
CA GLU A 99 -20.59 -27.61 38.78
C GLU A 99 -20.79 -28.59 39.95
N ALA A 100 -20.59 -28.13 41.19
CA ALA A 100 -20.82 -28.95 42.37
C ALA A 100 -22.30 -29.37 42.49
N ARG A 101 -23.25 -28.46 42.21
CA ARG A 101 -24.69 -28.77 42.20
C ARG A 101 -25.07 -29.77 41.10
N ARG A 102 -24.45 -29.67 39.93
CA ARG A 102 -24.67 -30.55 38.78
C ARG A 102 -24.13 -31.94 39.07
N ASN A 103 -22.89 -32.05 39.54
CA ASN A 103 -22.30 -33.33 39.94
C ASN A 103 -23.14 -34.05 41.01
N ALA A 104 -23.68 -33.32 41.99
CA ALA A 104 -24.60 -33.89 42.98
C ALA A 104 -25.91 -34.38 42.34
N ALA A 105 -26.55 -33.57 41.50
CA ALA A 105 -27.79 -33.96 40.82
C ALA A 105 -27.60 -35.13 39.84
N ASP A 106 -26.47 -35.19 39.13
CA ASP A 106 -26.12 -36.30 38.24
C ASP A 106 -25.85 -37.58 39.05
N THR A 107 -25.27 -37.47 40.24
CA THR A 107 -25.10 -38.60 41.17
C THR A 107 -26.46 -39.10 41.69
N ASP A 108 -27.33 -38.18 42.12
CA ASP A 108 -28.70 -38.51 42.56
C ASP A 108 -29.48 -39.22 41.43
N LEU A 109 -29.37 -38.71 40.19
CA LEU A 109 -30.00 -39.30 39.02
C LEU A 109 -29.46 -40.70 38.73
N TYR A 110 -28.15 -40.88 38.79
CA TYR A 110 -27.49 -42.18 38.61
C TYR A 110 -27.97 -43.19 39.67
N ASP A 111 -28.01 -42.82 40.94
CA ASP A 111 -28.45 -43.70 42.01
C ASP A 111 -29.94 -44.09 41.86
N LEU A 112 -30.79 -43.15 41.40
CA LEU A 112 -32.19 -43.41 41.05
C LEU A 112 -32.31 -44.35 39.84
N GLN A 113 -31.49 -44.22 38.80
CA GLN A 113 -31.48 -45.09 37.62
C GLN A 113 -31.09 -46.52 37.95
N TYR A 114 -30.06 -46.71 38.79
CA TYR A 114 -29.54 -48.03 39.14
C TYR A 114 -30.16 -48.62 40.41
N GLY A 115 -31.21 -48.01 40.95
CA GLY A 115 -31.99 -48.56 42.08
C GLY A 115 -31.22 -48.60 43.40
N LYS A 116 -30.26 -47.70 43.58
CA LYS A 116 -29.43 -47.59 44.79
C LYS A 116 -30.08 -46.72 45.88
N THR A 117 -31.11 -45.98 45.53
CA THR A 117 -31.89 -45.15 46.45
C THR A 117 -32.97 -45.99 47.13
N ASP A 118 -33.00 -45.96 48.47
CA ASP A 118 -34.07 -46.59 49.25
C ASP A 118 -35.32 -45.68 49.25
N SER A 119 -36.44 -46.17 48.74
CA SER A 119 -37.71 -45.44 48.66
C SER A 119 -38.71 -45.83 49.77
N THR A 120 -38.22 -46.44 50.84
CA THR A 120 -39.02 -46.85 52.00
C THR A 120 -39.14 -45.72 53.05
N LEU A 121 -40.29 -45.64 53.72
CA LEU A 121 -40.58 -44.70 54.80
C LEU A 121 -40.39 -45.36 56.18
N PRO A 122 -40.20 -44.60 57.27
CA PRO A 122 -40.05 -45.15 58.63
C PRO A 122 -41.20 -46.06 59.10
N ASN A 123 -42.39 -45.93 58.51
CA ASN A 123 -43.56 -46.75 58.83
C ASN A 123 -43.79 -47.91 57.83
N ASP A 124 -42.90 -48.09 56.85
CA ASP A 124 -42.98 -49.20 55.91
C ASP A 124 -42.49 -50.49 56.60
N THR A 125 -43.42 -51.29 57.12
CA THR A 125 -43.09 -52.61 57.67
C THR A 125 -42.53 -53.53 56.58
N PHE A 126 -41.39 -54.18 56.87
CA PHE A 126 -40.50 -54.97 55.99
C PHE A 126 -41.16 -56.08 55.12
N VAL A 127 -42.49 -56.27 55.15
CA VAL A 127 -43.18 -57.42 54.54
C VAL A 127 -44.22 -57.06 53.46
N PHE A 128 -44.74 -55.82 53.36
CA PHE A 128 -45.70 -55.48 52.31
C PHE A 128 -45.61 -54.01 51.87
N ILE A 129 -44.83 -53.75 50.82
CA ILE A 129 -44.96 -52.51 50.03
C ILE A 129 -45.50 -52.93 48.65
N PRO A 130 -46.67 -52.43 48.21
CA PRO A 130 -47.11 -52.61 46.83
C PRO A 130 -46.09 -52.00 45.87
N SER A 131 -45.69 -52.74 44.85
CA SER A 131 -44.70 -52.29 43.84
C SER A 131 -45.10 -50.96 43.17
N VAL A 132 -46.40 -50.68 43.09
CA VAL A 132 -46.97 -49.46 42.51
C VAL A 132 -46.58 -48.21 43.30
N ASP A 133 -46.69 -48.23 44.64
CA ASP A 133 -46.39 -47.07 45.49
C ASP A 133 -44.88 -46.76 45.51
N ARG A 134 -44.05 -47.80 45.51
CA ARG A 134 -42.59 -47.66 45.41
C ARG A 134 -42.17 -47.07 44.07
N ASN A 135 -42.79 -47.51 42.97
CA ASN A 135 -42.51 -46.99 41.64
C ASN A 135 -42.98 -45.54 41.49
N ALA A 136 -44.15 -45.18 42.02
CA ALA A 136 -44.65 -43.80 42.01
C ALA A 136 -43.70 -42.82 42.74
N ARG A 137 -43.20 -43.21 43.93
CA ARG A 137 -42.21 -42.41 44.68
C ARG A 137 -40.88 -42.26 43.93
N ARG A 138 -40.44 -43.31 43.24
CA ARG A 138 -39.22 -43.26 42.42
C ARG A 138 -39.39 -42.33 41.22
N GLU A 139 -40.55 -42.36 40.56
CA GLU A 139 -40.86 -41.47 39.44
C GLU A 139 -40.89 -40.00 39.90
N GLU A 140 -41.54 -39.71 41.04
CA GLU A 140 -41.53 -38.36 41.64
C GLU A 140 -40.10 -37.88 41.94
N ALA A 141 -39.24 -38.75 42.48
CA ALA A 141 -37.83 -38.42 42.72
C ALA A 141 -37.06 -38.14 41.40
N PHE A 142 -37.35 -38.89 40.33
CA PHE A 142 -36.80 -38.63 39.00
C PHE A 142 -37.22 -37.26 38.45
N GLU A 143 -38.50 -36.92 38.57
CA GLU A 143 -39.02 -35.61 38.14
C GLU A 143 -38.33 -34.47 38.91
N VAL A 144 -38.17 -34.61 40.23
CA VAL A 144 -37.49 -33.62 41.08
C VAL A 144 -36.03 -33.42 40.68
N VAL A 145 -35.27 -34.49 40.49
CA VAL A 145 -33.85 -34.39 40.10
C VAL A 145 -33.71 -33.83 38.67
N THR A 146 -34.58 -34.25 37.75
CA THR A 146 -34.59 -33.74 36.37
C THR A 146 -34.93 -32.25 36.32
N ALA A 147 -35.93 -31.81 37.10
CA ALA A 147 -36.27 -30.40 37.23
C ALA A 147 -35.13 -29.57 37.83
N ARG A 148 -34.39 -30.12 38.79
CA ARG A 148 -33.19 -29.49 39.36
C ARG A 148 -32.06 -29.37 38.33
N ILE A 149 -31.84 -30.39 37.50
CA ILE A 149 -30.88 -30.34 36.39
C ILE A 149 -31.27 -29.25 35.39
N ALA A 150 -32.52 -29.20 34.97
CA ALA A 150 -33.02 -28.17 34.06
C ALA A 150 -32.86 -26.75 34.65
N ALA A 151 -33.11 -26.58 35.95
CA ALA A 151 -32.87 -25.31 36.63
C ALA A 151 -31.39 -24.91 36.66
N ILE A 152 -30.46 -25.88 36.80
CA ILE A 152 -29.02 -25.62 36.70
C ILE A 152 -28.64 -25.18 35.28
N ASP A 153 -29.21 -25.81 34.24
CA ASP A 153 -28.95 -25.44 32.85
C ASP A 153 -29.37 -23.98 32.55
N VAL A 154 -30.51 -23.53 33.10
CA VAL A 154 -30.94 -22.12 33.00
C VAL A 154 -29.94 -21.18 33.65
N LEU A 155 -29.51 -21.48 34.89
CA LEU A 155 -28.49 -20.68 35.59
C LEU A 155 -27.15 -20.66 34.85
N TRP A 156 -26.82 -21.74 34.13
CA TRP A 156 -25.60 -21.83 33.33
C TRP A 156 -25.64 -20.93 32.08
N GLU A 157 -26.79 -20.85 31.40
CA GLU A 157 -26.96 -19.91 30.30
C GLU A 157 -26.94 -18.45 30.79
N GLU A 158 -27.56 -18.15 31.94
CA GLU A 158 -27.46 -16.83 32.57
C GLU A 158 -26.00 -16.45 32.88
N LEU A 159 -25.21 -17.40 33.39
CA LEU A 159 -23.79 -17.20 33.64
C LEU A 159 -23.00 -16.93 32.35
N SER A 160 -23.32 -17.65 31.27
CA SER A 160 -22.73 -17.44 29.95
C SER A 160 -23.10 -16.06 29.35
N GLN A 161 -24.32 -15.59 29.58
CA GLN A 161 -24.75 -14.25 29.18
C GLN A 161 -24.04 -13.16 29.98
N ARG A 162 -23.92 -13.33 31.31
CA ARG A 162 -23.12 -12.44 32.17
C ARG A 162 -21.68 -12.35 31.69
N ARG A 163 -21.07 -13.47 31.29
CA ARG A 163 -19.72 -13.49 30.72
C ARG A 163 -19.62 -12.67 29.43
N ARG A 164 -20.52 -12.88 28.47
CA ARG A 164 -20.58 -12.09 27.22
C ARG A 164 -20.71 -10.60 27.52
N ALA A 165 -21.57 -10.24 28.47
CA ALA A 165 -21.79 -8.85 28.87
C ALA A 165 -20.55 -8.22 29.52
N ALA A 166 -19.83 -8.97 30.37
CA ALA A 166 -18.59 -8.53 31.00
C ALA A 166 -17.48 -8.30 29.95
N ASP A 167 -17.33 -9.23 28.99
CA ASP A 167 -16.38 -9.08 27.89
C ASP A 167 -16.70 -7.82 27.06
N ALA A 168 -17.96 -7.67 26.66
CA ALA A 168 -18.41 -6.53 25.86
C ALA A 168 -18.25 -5.19 26.61
N ALA A 169 -18.49 -5.17 27.92
CA ALA A 169 -18.27 -3.99 28.74
C ALA A 169 -16.79 -3.61 28.81
N CYS A 170 -15.91 -4.58 29.10
CA CYS A 170 -14.46 -4.34 29.13
C CYS A 170 -13.93 -3.81 27.79
N VAL A 171 -14.35 -4.41 26.68
CA VAL A 171 -13.98 -3.95 25.32
C VAL A 171 -14.47 -2.52 25.08
N ARG A 172 -15.72 -2.19 25.42
CA ARG A 172 -16.24 -0.82 25.27
C ARG A 172 -15.47 0.19 26.12
N ASP A 173 -15.16 -0.15 27.36
CA ASP A 173 -14.45 0.75 28.27
C ASP A 173 -13.02 1.01 27.78
N LEU A 174 -12.35 -0.01 27.23
CA LEU A 174 -11.03 0.11 26.60
C LEU A 174 -11.07 0.88 25.27
N ALA A 175 -12.22 0.92 24.59
CA ALA A 175 -12.44 1.70 23.37
C ALA A 175 -13.00 3.11 23.63
N SER A 176 -13.12 3.52 24.89
CA SER A 176 -13.72 4.81 25.27
C SER A 176 -12.84 6.01 24.91
N ASP A 177 -13.45 7.19 24.88
CA ASP A 177 -12.78 8.49 24.75
C ASP A 177 -11.76 8.76 25.86
N GLN A 178 -11.99 8.22 27.06
CA GLN A 178 -11.04 8.31 28.16
C GLN A 178 -9.74 7.55 27.88
N VAL A 179 -9.80 6.46 27.10
CA VAL A 179 -8.65 5.62 26.78
C VAL A 179 -7.99 6.03 25.45
N LEU A 180 -8.79 6.23 24.41
CA LEU A 180 -8.31 6.48 23.05
C LEU A 180 -8.38 7.97 22.64
N GLY A 181 -8.83 8.85 23.54
CA GLY A 181 -8.95 10.28 23.25
C GLY A 181 -9.86 10.55 22.05
N ALA A 182 -9.42 11.45 21.18
CA ALA A 182 -10.19 11.86 20.00
C ALA A 182 -10.38 10.73 18.96
N THR A 183 -9.50 9.72 18.98
CA THR A 183 -9.53 8.56 18.07
C THR A 183 -10.63 7.55 18.41
N ALA A 184 -11.15 7.56 19.65
CA ALA A 184 -12.24 6.66 20.09
C ALA A 184 -13.46 6.70 19.17
N TRP A 185 -13.75 7.87 18.58
CA TRP A 185 -14.87 8.06 17.67
C TRP A 185 -14.82 7.10 16.48
N PHE A 186 -13.62 6.82 15.93
CA PHE A 186 -13.45 5.97 14.75
C PHE A 186 -13.77 4.50 15.04
N GLY A 187 -13.68 4.06 16.30
CA GLY A 187 -14.09 2.72 16.72
C GLY A 187 -15.61 2.54 16.94
N THR A 188 -16.42 3.58 16.73
CA THR A 188 -17.87 3.53 16.97
C THR A 188 -18.66 3.02 15.77
N THR A 189 -19.86 2.49 16.03
CA THR A 189 -20.82 2.14 14.95
C THR A 189 -21.25 3.35 14.12
N TRP A 190 -21.21 4.56 14.70
CA TRP A 190 -21.46 5.80 13.96
C TRP A 190 -20.37 6.08 12.92
N ALA A 191 -19.10 5.94 13.28
CA ALA A 191 -18.00 6.11 12.32
C ALA A 191 -18.04 5.05 11.21
N ALA A 192 -18.44 3.82 11.53
CA ALA A 192 -18.68 2.79 10.52
C ALA A 192 -19.75 3.23 9.49
N GLY A 193 -20.82 3.91 9.93
CA GLY A 193 -21.88 4.45 9.06
C GLY A 193 -21.64 5.85 8.50
N ALA A 194 -20.55 6.53 8.86
CA ALA A 194 -20.31 7.93 8.50
C ALA A 194 -20.02 8.13 7.00
N SER A 195 -20.36 9.30 6.46
CA SER A 195 -19.95 9.65 5.09
C SER A 195 -18.44 9.92 5.03
N VAL A 196 -17.84 9.90 3.82
CA VAL A 196 -16.41 10.25 3.68
C VAL A 196 -16.14 11.70 4.11
N ASP A 197 -17.07 12.61 3.84
CA ASP A 197 -16.97 14.01 4.25
C ASP A 197 -16.95 14.15 5.78
N ASP A 198 -17.76 13.37 6.50
CA ASP A 198 -17.74 13.32 7.96
C ASP A 198 -16.40 12.80 8.50
N LEU A 199 -15.80 11.80 7.82
CA LEU A 199 -14.49 11.27 8.18
C LEU A 199 -13.39 12.32 7.96
N ILE A 200 -13.40 13.02 6.84
CA ILE A 200 -12.45 14.11 6.53
C ILE A 200 -12.58 15.24 7.55
N ALA A 201 -13.81 15.69 7.82
CA ALA A 201 -14.08 16.72 8.81
C ALA A 201 -13.55 16.31 10.19
N ARG A 202 -13.68 15.03 10.56
CA ARG A 202 -13.13 14.52 11.82
C ARG A 202 -11.61 14.47 11.82
N LEU A 203 -10.98 13.97 10.76
CA LEU A 203 -9.53 13.91 10.62
C LEU A 203 -8.89 15.30 10.77
N ASN A 204 -9.51 16.34 10.21
CA ASN A 204 -9.05 17.72 10.30
C ASN A 204 -9.08 18.31 11.73
N THR A 205 -9.77 17.66 12.67
CA THR A 205 -9.80 18.09 14.08
C THR A 205 -8.74 17.39 14.95
N LEU A 206 -8.06 16.37 14.42
CA LEU A 206 -7.10 15.58 15.17
C LEU A 206 -5.73 16.24 15.24
N SER A 207 -5.00 15.99 16.33
CA SER A 207 -3.59 16.34 16.42
C SER A 207 -2.75 15.45 15.51
N SER A 208 -1.53 15.87 15.15
CA SER A 208 -0.60 15.04 14.36
C SER A 208 -0.31 13.68 15.04
N THR A 209 -0.26 13.65 16.37
CA THR A 209 -0.07 12.42 17.15
C THR A 209 -1.29 11.51 17.05
N ASP A 210 -2.50 12.04 17.21
CA ASP A 210 -3.75 11.27 17.07
C ASP A 210 -3.91 10.72 15.66
N LEU A 211 -3.56 11.50 14.63
CA LEU A 211 -3.57 11.07 13.23
C LEU A 211 -2.61 9.90 13.02
N ALA A 212 -1.38 9.99 13.52
CA ALA A 212 -0.40 8.92 13.38
C ALA A 212 -0.87 7.63 14.06
N VAL A 213 -1.44 7.72 15.27
CA VAL A 213 -2.02 6.57 15.98
C VAL A 213 -3.20 5.99 15.21
N LEU A 214 -4.13 6.84 14.75
CA LEU A 214 -5.32 6.40 14.03
C LEU A 214 -4.93 5.67 12.74
N ILE A 215 -4.04 6.24 11.93
CA ILE A 215 -3.64 5.64 10.66
C ILE A 215 -2.91 4.31 10.88
N ALA A 216 -2.08 4.20 11.92
CA ALA A 216 -1.40 2.96 12.26
C ALA A 216 -2.35 1.86 12.79
N THR A 217 -3.48 2.24 13.38
CA THR A 217 -4.42 1.30 14.03
C THR A 217 -5.66 0.99 13.19
N ASP A 218 -5.98 1.83 12.20
CA ASP A 218 -7.13 1.69 11.31
C ASP A 218 -6.73 1.88 9.83
N PRO A 219 -6.07 0.89 9.20
CA PRO A 219 -5.66 0.98 7.80
C PRO A 219 -6.85 0.95 6.81
N GLU A 220 -8.00 0.41 7.23
CA GLU A 220 -9.19 0.35 6.37
C GLU A 220 -9.88 1.70 6.22
N LEU A 221 -9.75 2.59 7.22
CA LEU A 221 -10.19 3.98 7.12
C LEU A 221 -9.59 4.67 5.89
N VAL A 222 -8.29 4.51 5.64
CA VAL A 222 -7.61 5.21 4.54
C VAL A 222 -8.06 4.67 3.18
N LYS A 223 -8.23 3.35 3.05
CA LYS A 223 -8.80 2.75 1.82
C LYS A 223 -10.20 3.28 1.55
N ARG A 224 -11.04 3.37 2.58
CA ARG A 224 -12.40 3.93 2.45
C ARG A 224 -12.36 5.40 2.02
N LEU A 225 -11.39 6.16 2.52
CA LEU A 225 -11.26 7.59 2.23
C LEU A 225 -10.77 7.84 0.80
N LEU A 226 -9.83 7.03 0.30
CA LEU A 226 -9.04 7.38 -0.88
C LEU A 226 -9.14 6.38 -2.05
N THR A 227 -9.84 5.25 -1.93
CA THR A 227 -10.05 4.37 -3.10
C THR A 227 -11.27 4.85 -3.90
N ALA A 228 -11.01 5.66 -4.93
CA ALA A 228 -12.01 6.19 -5.87
C ALA A 228 -11.34 6.50 -7.23
N ASN A 229 -12.09 7.08 -8.17
CA ASN A 229 -11.51 7.64 -9.40
C ASN A 229 -10.61 8.86 -9.09
N PRO A 230 -9.70 9.26 -10.01
CA PRO A 230 -8.75 10.34 -9.76
C PRO A 230 -9.39 11.66 -9.30
N GLU A 231 -10.53 12.04 -9.87
CA GLU A 231 -11.25 13.28 -9.52
C GLU A 231 -11.73 13.27 -8.07
N THR A 232 -12.37 12.17 -7.65
CA THR A 232 -12.84 12.03 -6.27
C THR A 232 -11.68 11.99 -5.28
N VAL A 233 -10.55 11.36 -5.66
CA VAL A 233 -9.33 11.38 -4.83
C VAL A 233 -8.83 12.80 -4.65
N HIS A 234 -8.72 13.56 -5.74
CA HIS A 234 -8.28 14.95 -5.72
C HIS A 234 -9.17 15.82 -4.82
N GLU A 235 -10.49 15.76 -5.03
CA GLU A 235 -11.47 16.53 -4.25
C GLU A 235 -11.36 16.24 -2.74
N ARG A 236 -11.21 14.96 -2.37
CA ARG A 236 -11.06 14.55 -0.97
C ARG A 236 -9.72 14.97 -0.39
N TRP A 237 -8.66 14.90 -1.19
CA TRP A 237 -7.32 15.32 -0.77
C TRP A 237 -7.26 16.81 -0.45
N GLU A 238 -7.88 17.65 -1.28
CA GLU A 238 -7.94 19.11 -1.09
C GLU A 238 -8.75 19.50 0.17
N GLN A 239 -9.71 18.68 0.58
CA GLN A 239 -10.46 18.91 1.82
C GLN A 239 -9.67 18.55 3.09
N LEU A 240 -8.59 17.76 2.97
CA LEU A 240 -7.74 17.42 4.11
C LEU A 240 -6.82 18.59 4.47
N ALA A 241 -6.77 18.93 5.76
CA ALA A 241 -5.80 19.87 6.27
C ALA A 241 -4.38 19.28 6.18
N GLN A 242 -3.38 20.16 6.03
CA GLN A 242 -1.97 19.77 5.89
C GLN A 242 -1.48 18.74 6.94
N PRO A 243 -1.83 18.84 8.25
CA PRO A 243 -1.44 17.82 9.22
C PRO A 243 -1.97 16.41 8.89
N ALA A 244 -3.20 16.30 8.39
CA ALA A 244 -3.80 15.03 7.99
C ALA A 244 -3.15 14.49 6.72
N GLN A 245 -2.90 15.34 5.73
CA GLN A 245 -2.16 14.97 4.51
C GLN A 245 -0.76 14.41 4.83
N LEU A 246 0.01 15.09 5.68
CA LEU A 246 1.35 14.63 6.09
C LEU A 246 1.30 13.32 6.88
N ALA A 247 0.31 13.15 7.77
CA ALA A 247 0.15 11.92 8.52
C ALA A 247 -0.21 10.74 7.61
N LEU A 248 -1.05 10.97 6.59
CA LEU A 248 -1.38 9.96 5.58
C LEU A 248 -0.16 9.56 4.76
N ILE A 249 0.63 10.52 4.28
CA ILE A 249 1.89 10.25 3.55
C ILE A 249 2.81 9.38 4.40
N ALA A 250 2.98 9.72 5.68
CA ALA A 250 3.85 8.97 6.58
C ALA A 250 3.31 7.57 6.94
N GLY A 251 1.99 7.45 7.14
CA GLY A 251 1.37 6.23 7.67
C GLY A 251 0.87 5.25 6.61
N THR A 252 0.61 5.70 5.38
CA THR A 252 0.11 4.85 4.27
C THR A 252 0.82 5.10 2.93
N PRO A 253 2.16 5.14 2.89
CA PRO A 253 2.89 5.50 1.68
C PRO A 253 2.64 4.54 0.51
N ALA A 254 2.40 3.25 0.76
CA ALA A 254 2.17 2.26 -0.30
C ALA A 254 0.88 2.52 -1.09
N LEU A 255 -0.19 2.91 -0.40
CA LEU A 255 -1.46 3.27 -1.01
C LEU A 255 -1.33 4.60 -1.77
N LEU A 256 -0.79 5.63 -1.13
CA LEU A 256 -0.71 6.97 -1.70
C LEU A 256 0.27 7.04 -2.88
N GLY A 257 1.38 6.32 -2.83
CA GLY A 257 2.40 6.33 -3.90
C GLY A 257 1.88 5.83 -5.25
N SER A 258 0.79 5.06 -5.26
CA SER A 258 0.18 4.50 -6.47
C SER A 258 -1.16 5.13 -6.86
N LEU A 259 -1.64 6.12 -6.10
CA LEU A 259 -2.98 6.66 -6.25
C LEU A 259 -3.02 7.87 -7.20
N ASN A 260 -3.66 7.70 -8.36
CA ASN A 260 -3.95 8.79 -9.28
C ASN A 260 -4.92 9.80 -8.65
N GLY A 261 -4.79 11.08 -8.99
CA GLY A 261 -5.57 12.19 -8.42
C GLY A 261 -4.89 12.91 -7.24
N LEU A 262 -3.82 12.36 -6.69
CA LEU A 262 -2.99 13.07 -5.71
C LEU A 262 -2.01 14.03 -6.40
N PRO A 263 -1.68 15.18 -5.78
CA PRO A 263 -0.61 16.04 -6.26
C PRO A 263 0.71 15.28 -6.42
N ALA A 264 1.47 15.57 -7.48
CA ALA A 264 2.68 14.85 -7.83
C ALA A 264 3.72 14.87 -6.70
N ARG A 265 3.85 16.01 -6.03
CA ARG A 265 4.73 16.15 -4.86
C ARG A 265 4.34 15.24 -3.69
N ALA A 266 3.05 14.99 -3.49
CA ALA A 266 2.56 14.08 -2.44
C ALA A 266 2.90 12.62 -2.77
N ARG A 267 2.73 12.22 -4.04
CA ARG A 267 3.13 10.87 -4.50
C ARG A 267 4.62 10.64 -4.41
N VAL A 268 5.43 11.62 -4.80
CA VAL A 268 6.90 11.55 -4.65
C VAL A 268 7.31 11.42 -3.19
N ALA A 269 6.68 12.16 -2.29
CA ALA A 269 6.93 12.04 -0.86
C ALA A 269 6.57 10.64 -0.31
N ALA A 270 5.41 10.10 -0.71
CA ALA A 270 4.99 8.75 -0.34
C ALA A 270 5.94 7.68 -0.89
N ASN A 271 6.31 7.75 -2.17
CA ASN A 271 7.21 6.76 -2.76
C ASN A 271 8.62 6.83 -2.20
N ARG A 272 9.13 7.99 -1.76
CA ARG A 272 10.41 8.05 -1.03
C ARG A 272 10.40 7.18 0.24
N LEU A 273 9.25 7.10 0.92
CA LEU A 273 9.06 6.23 2.08
C LEU A 273 8.94 4.75 1.67
N ASN A 274 8.16 4.43 0.62
CA ASN A 274 8.09 3.07 0.06
C ASN A 274 9.47 2.54 -0.31
N VAL A 275 10.28 3.38 -0.93
CA VAL A 275 11.65 3.07 -1.34
C VAL A 275 12.56 2.80 -0.13
N SER A 276 12.40 3.56 0.96
CA SER A 276 13.17 3.33 2.18
C SER A 276 12.86 1.95 2.77
N THR A 277 11.58 1.57 2.82
CA THR A 277 11.15 0.22 3.20
C THR A 277 11.73 -0.85 2.27
N ARG A 278 11.73 -0.61 0.95
CA ARG A 278 12.29 -1.56 -0.01
C ARG A 278 13.80 -1.74 0.14
N ILE A 279 14.55 -0.69 0.46
CA ILE A 279 15.98 -0.80 0.76
C ILE A 279 16.21 -1.71 1.97
N ASP A 280 15.43 -1.58 3.04
CA ASP A 280 15.52 -2.46 4.21
C ASP A 280 15.23 -3.93 3.84
N GLU A 281 14.27 -4.17 2.94
CA GLU A 281 13.97 -5.50 2.42
C GLU A 281 15.13 -6.08 1.59
N ILE A 282 15.70 -5.27 0.69
CA ILE A 282 16.87 -5.65 -0.12
C ILE A 282 18.05 -5.99 0.80
N ASP A 283 18.32 -5.17 1.83
CA ASP A 283 19.40 -5.41 2.78
C ASP A 283 19.18 -6.74 3.54
N ALA A 284 17.94 -7.04 3.92
CA ALA A 284 17.58 -8.31 4.56
C ALA A 284 17.66 -9.51 3.59
N GLU A 285 17.38 -9.33 2.31
CA GLU A 285 17.51 -10.35 1.27
C GLU A 285 18.98 -10.64 0.95
N SER A 286 19.78 -9.59 0.71
CA SER A 286 21.22 -9.68 0.54
C SER A 286 21.91 -10.34 1.74
N ALA A 287 21.49 -10.05 2.98
CA ALA A 287 22.02 -10.73 4.16
C ALA A 287 21.69 -12.24 4.17
N ARG A 288 20.49 -12.64 3.71
CA ARG A 288 20.07 -14.04 3.59
C ARG A 288 20.89 -14.79 2.54
N LEU A 289 21.09 -14.19 1.37
CA LEU A 289 21.91 -14.75 0.29
C LEU A 289 23.38 -14.93 0.71
N ASN A 290 23.93 -13.96 1.44
CA ASN A 290 25.27 -14.05 2.03
C ASN A 290 25.39 -15.18 3.06
N ALA A 291 24.35 -15.42 3.87
CA ALA A 291 24.33 -16.55 4.80
C ALA A 291 24.24 -17.89 4.04
N GLU A 292 23.46 -17.95 2.97
CA GLU A 292 23.33 -19.14 2.13
C GLU A 292 24.65 -19.51 1.45
N ILE A 293 25.32 -18.55 0.81
CA ILE A 293 26.58 -18.80 0.09
C ILE A 293 27.71 -19.26 1.04
N ALA A 294 27.70 -18.80 2.29
CA ALA A 294 28.62 -19.23 3.33
C ALA A 294 28.33 -20.65 3.84
N GLY A 295 27.08 -21.11 3.74
CA GLY A 295 26.63 -22.44 4.16
C GLY A 295 26.75 -23.54 3.10
N LEU A 296 27.14 -23.22 1.86
CA LEU A 296 27.23 -24.20 0.76
C LEU A 296 28.29 -25.29 1.03
N ASP A 297 27.89 -26.57 0.90
CA ASP A 297 28.76 -27.74 1.03
C ASP A 297 29.64 -27.94 -0.21
N ARG A 298 30.88 -27.50 -0.13
CA ARG A 298 31.87 -27.59 -1.24
C ARG A 298 32.62 -28.92 -1.32
N THR A 299 32.06 -30.00 -0.75
CA THR A 299 32.65 -31.33 -0.90
C THR A 299 32.60 -31.81 -2.35
N ARG A 300 33.51 -32.74 -2.72
CA ARG A 300 33.62 -33.30 -4.08
C ARG A 300 32.32 -33.90 -4.62
N ALA A 301 31.45 -34.42 -3.75
CA ALA A 301 30.18 -35.02 -4.14
C ALA A 301 29.08 -34.02 -4.51
N ARG A 302 29.20 -32.74 -4.09
CA ARG A 302 28.20 -31.68 -4.30
C ARG A 302 28.77 -30.44 -5.02
N TRP A 303 29.97 -30.57 -5.59
CA TRP A 303 30.73 -29.43 -6.10
C TRP A 303 29.98 -28.69 -7.22
N GLU A 304 29.51 -29.39 -8.27
CA GLU A 304 28.76 -28.83 -9.40
C GLU A 304 27.52 -28.05 -8.97
N GLN A 305 26.72 -28.63 -8.06
CA GLN A 305 25.50 -28.01 -7.54
C GLN A 305 25.82 -26.74 -6.73
N SER A 306 26.89 -26.78 -5.95
CA SER A 306 27.31 -25.63 -5.13
C SER A 306 27.82 -24.47 -5.98
N TYR A 307 28.54 -24.74 -7.07
CA TYR A 307 28.97 -23.70 -8.01
C TYR A 307 27.78 -23.11 -8.77
N ALA A 308 26.87 -23.94 -9.28
CA ALA A 308 25.68 -23.47 -9.98
C ALA A 308 24.80 -22.57 -9.10
N ARG A 309 24.61 -22.92 -7.82
CA ARG A 309 23.87 -22.07 -6.86
C ARG A 309 24.65 -20.82 -6.49
N ALA A 310 25.97 -20.89 -6.33
CA ALA A 310 26.78 -19.71 -6.07
C ALA A 310 26.71 -18.69 -7.22
N ASP A 311 26.73 -19.16 -8.48
CA ASP A 311 26.57 -18.31 -9.67
C ASP A 311 25.15 -17.73 -9.78
N GLU A 312 24.13 -18.42 -9.27
CA GLU A 312 22.76 -17.89 -9.17
C GLU A 312 22.65 -16.81 -8.10
N ILE A 313 23.17 -17.07 -6.90
CA ILE A 313 23.23 -16.08 -5.80
C ILE A 313 24.00 -14.83 -6.24
N ALA A 314 25.10 -14.98 -6.99
CA ALA A 314 25.85 -13.84 -7.52
C ALA A 314 25.01 -12.96 -8.46
N ARG A 315 24.18 -13.57 -9.32
CA ARG A 315 23.25 -12.84 -10.21
C ARG A 315 22.12 -12.17 -9.43
N GLU A 316 21.54 -12.86 -8.45
CA GLU A 316 20.52 -12.28 -7.56
C GLU A 316 21.08 -11.06 -6.82
N HIS A 317 22.31 -11.13 -6.31
CA HIS A 317 22.99 -9.99 -5.68
C HIS A 317 23.21 -8.83 -6.65
N GLU A 318 23.64 -9.08 -7.88
CA GLU A 318 23.86 -8.01 -8.87
C GLU A 318 22.58 -7.22 -9.15
N VAL A 319 21.44 -7.91 -9.31
CA VAL A 319 20.12 -7.29 -9.48
C VAL A 319 19.73 -6.47 -8.24
N LEU A 320 19.88 -7.04 -7.05
CA LEU A 320 19.56 -6.36 -5.79
C LEU A 320 20.42 -5.11 -5.58
N GLU A 321 21.71 -5.16 -5.88
CA GLU A 321 22.62 -4.02 -5.74
C GLU A 321 22.32 -2.90 -6.75
N ALA A 322 21.95 -3.25 -7.99
CA ALA A 322 21.51 -2.28 -8.99
C ALA A 322 20.23 -1.56 -8.54
N GLU A 323 19.23 -2.32 -8.11
CA GLU A 323 17.99 -1.79 -7.55
C GLU A 323 18.28 -0.90 -6.33
N ARG A 324 19.04 -1.39 -5.35
CA ARG A 324 19.39 -0.64 -4.13
C ARG A 324 20.10 0.67 -4.45
N THR A 325 21.05 0.65 -5.39
CA THR A 325 21.81 1.83 -5.79
C THR A 325 20.90 2.89 -6.41
N TYR A 326 20.00 2.48 -7.29
CA TYR A 326 19.01 3.37 -7.88
C TYR A 326 18.07 3.95 -6.81
N LEU A 327 17.51 3.09 -5.95
CA LEU A 327 16.60 3.48 -4.88
C LEU A 327 17.23 4.43 -3.85
N GLN A 328 18.51 4.24 -3.52
CA GLN A 328 19.24 5.14 -2.63
C GLN A 328 19.27 6.57 -3.18
N ARG A 329 19.32 6.75 -4.51
CA ARG A 329 19.24 8.08 -5.13
C ARG A 329 17.90 8.76 -4.82
N THR A 330 16.81 8.01 -4.69
CA THR A 330 15.49 8.56 -4.35
C THR A 330 15.46 8.98 -2.88
N VAL A 331 16.01 8.16 -1.99
CA VAL A 331 16.15 8.51 -0.56
C VAL A 331 17.05 9.73 -0.37
N ASP A 332 18.07 9.89 -1.19
CA ASP A 332 18.96 11.06 -1.20
C ASP A 332 18.32 12.30 -1.84
N GLY A 333 17.19 12.16 -2.56
CA GLY A 333 16.54 13.23 -3.31
C GLY A 333 17.24 13.60 -4.62
N LYS A 334 18.07 12.69 -5.16
CA LYS A 334 18.76 12.86 -6.45
C LYS A 334 17.89 12.47 -7.65
N ASN A 335 16.88 11.64 -7.43
CA ASN A 335 15.78 11.42 -8.36
C ASN A 335 14.44 11.37 -7.62
N GLN A 336 13.35 11.45 -8.37
CA GLN A 336 12.00 11.52 -7.80
C GLN A 336 11.15 10.42 -8.43
N LEU A 337 10.75 9.44 -7.62
CA LEU A 337 9.81 8.40 -8.05
C LEU A 337 8.38 8.86 -7.80
N TYR A 338 7.65 9.13 -8.88
CA TYR A 338 6.21 9.45 -8.82
C TYR A 338 5.35 8.21 -8.59
N LEU A 339 5.82 7.05 -9.07
CA LEU A 339 5.27 5.73 -8.81
C LEU A 339 6.41 4.74 -8.62
N TYR A 340 6.31 3.88 -7.61
CA TYR A 340 7.20 2.74 -7.46
C TYR A 340 6.46 1.56 -6.82
N ASP A 341 6.25 0.51 -7.61
CA ASP A 341 5.65 -0.76 -7.20
C ASP A 341 6.31 -1.88 -8.01
N ARG A 342 7.40 -2.41 -7.43
CA ARG A 342 8.24 -3.44 -8.05
C ARG A 342 7.47 -4.70 -8.40
N GLU A 343 6.60 -5.17 -7.50
CA GLU A 343 5.92 -6.45 -7.63
C GLU A 343 4.95 -6.48 -8.81
N ASN A 344 4.41 -5.32 -9.18
CA ASN A 344 3.54 -5.18 -10.34
C ASN A 344 4.25 -4.60 -11.58
N ALA A 345 5.59 -4.50 -11.54
CA ALA A 345 6.43 -3.93 -12.59
C ALA A 345 6.06 -2.47 -12.96
N ARG A 346 5.73 -1.65 -11.96
CA ARG A 346 5.29 -0.26 -12.14
C ARG A 346 6.33 0.72 -11.59
N ILE A 347 6.76 1.65 -12.43
CA ILE A 347 7.69 2.71 -12.11
C ILE A 347 7.41 3.94 -12.98
N VAL A 348 7.36 5.11 -12.34
CA VAL A 348 7.32 6.39 -13.03
C VAL A 348 8.33 7.31 -12.37
N GLU A 349 9.31 7.76 -13.13
CA GLU A 349 10.33 8.71 -12.66
C GLU A 349 9.98 10.12 -13.14
N MET A 350 10.01 11.09 -12.22
CA MET A 350 9.68 12.49 -12.47
C MET A 350 10.95 13.35 -12.48
N PHE A 351 11.10 14.13 -13.55
CA PHE A 351 12.14 15.11 -13.76
C PHE A 351 11.57 16.52 -13.59
N GLY A 352 12.35 17.40 -12.96
CA GLY A 352 11.87 18.73 -12.57
C GLY A 352 11.00 18.67 -11.32
N THR A 353 10.53 19.83 -10.86
CA THR A 353 9.63 19.89 -9.70
C THR A 353 8.44 20.79 -10.05
N PRO A 354 7.21 20.25 -10.09
CA PRO A 354 6.01 21.04 -10.38
C PRO A 354 5.95 22.28 -9.51
N SER A 355 5.70 23.45 -10.10
CA SER A 355 5.63 24.74 -9.41
C SER A 355 4.68 25.69 -10.13
N SER A 356 4.44 26.88 -9.58
CA SER A 356 3.66 27.92 -10.27
C SER A 356 4.30 28.39 -11.57
N GLU A 357 5.59 28.11 -11.77
CA GLU A 357 6.31 28.42 -13.00
C GLU A 357 6.26 27.30 -14.03
N THR A 358 5.71 26.13 -13.71
CA THR A 358 5.62 25.04 -14.67
C THR A 358 4.72 25.43 -15.84
N ARG A 359 5.22 25.27 -17.07
CA ARG A 359 4.50 25.57 -18.31
C ARG A 359 4.33 24.34 -19.19
N GLN A 360 5.25 23.39 -19.08
CA GLN A 360 5.28 22.20 -19.92
C GLN A 360 5.26 20.93 -19.07
N ARG A 361 4.45 19.98 -19.53
CA ARG A 361 4.33 18.63 -18.96
C ARG A 361 4.62 17.65 -20.09
N ILE A 362 5.63 16.81 -19.91
CA ILE A 362 5.99 15.77 -20.86
C ILE A 362 5.73 14.40 -20.24
N THR A 363 4.97 13.56 -20.92
CA THR A 363 4.85 12.13 -20.59
C THR A 363 5.56 11.33 -21.67
N TYR A 364 6.73 10.78 -21.32
CA TYR A 364 7.53 9.94 -22.20
C TYR A 364 7.22 8.46 -21.94
N VAL A 365 6.70 7.76 -22.96
CA VAL A 365 6.38 6.34 -22.92
C VAL A 365 7.39 5.58 -23.79
N PRO A 366 8.24 4.73 -23.19
CA PRO A 366 9.28 4.02 -23.92
C PRO A 366 8.72 2.80 -24.67
N GLY A 367 9.56 2.20 -25.51
CA GLY A 367 9.17 1.13 -26.44
C GLY A 367 9.15 -0.29 -25.86
N THR A 368 9.02 -1.25 -26.78
CA THR A 368 9.12 -2.71 -26.53
C THR A 368 10.38 -3.05 -25.71
N MET A 369 10.30 -4.05 -24.84
CA MET A 369 11.34 -4.54 -23.93
C MET A 369 11.69 -3.61 -22.75
N SER A 370 11.08 -2.43 -22.66
CA SER A 370 11.29 -1.54 -21.51
C SER A 370 10.90 -2.22 -20.21
N ASN A 371 11.82 -2.24 -19.25
CA ASN A 371 11.69 -2.95 -17.98
C ASN A 371 12.26 -2.11 -16.83
N MET A 372 12.14 -2.59 -15.59
CA MET A 372 12.61 -1.87 -14.40
C MET A 372 14.13 -1.68 -14.39
N ASP A 373 14.91 -2.63 -14.91
CA ASP A 373 16.38 -2.57 -14.91
C ASP A 373 16.89 -1.42 -15.78
N MET A 374 16.16 -1.11 -16.86
CA MET A 374 16.45 0.03 -17.73
C MET A 374 16.20 1.38 -17.04
N PHE A 375 15.37 1.43 -16.00
CA PHE A 375 15.30 2.62 -15.14
C PHE A 375 16.53 2.69 -14.23
N TYR A 376 16.98 1.56 -13.71
CA TYR A 376 18.08 1.50 -12.76
C TYR A 376 19.43 1.89 -13.39
N ASP A 377 19.65 1.49 -14.65
CA ASP A 377 20.87 1.81 -15.40
C ASP A 377 20.86 3.19 -16.08
N GLY A 378 19.70 3.85 -16.16
CA GLY A 378 19.56 5.21 -16.71
C GLY A 378 19.27 5.25 -18.22
N SER A 379 19.02 4.12 -18.88
CA SER A 379 18.86 4.04 -20.33
C SER A 379 17.58 4.66 -20.89
N LEU A 380 16.59 4.98 -20.07
CA LEU A 380 15.30 5.57 -20.48
C LEU A 380 15.19 7.08 -20.17
N GLN A 381 16.14 7.63 -19.41
CA GLN A 381 16.03 8.95 -18.80
C GLN A 381 16.66 10.09 -19.63
N GLY A 382 17.45 9.77 -20.66
CA GLY A 382 18.26 10.75 -21.40
C GLY A 382 17.44 11.92 -21.95
N LEU A 383 16.43 11.63 -22.77
CA LEU A 383 15.59 12.65 -23.41
C LEU A 383 14.83 13.53 -22.39
N PRO A 384 14.12 12.98 -21.39
CA PRO A 384 13.48 13.80 -20.35
C PRO A 384 14.46 14.62 -19.51
N THR A 385 15.64 14.08 -19.19
CA THR A 385 16.68 14.80 -18.45
C THR A 385 17.19 15.99 -19.25
N LEU A 386 17.38 15.83 -20.56
CA LEU A 386 17.84 16.87 -21.46
C LEU A 386 16.86 18.05 -21.51
N PHE A 387 15.57 17.77 -21.78
CA PHE A 387 14.56 18.83 -21.90
C PHE A 387 14.33 19.59 -20.60
N VAL A 388 14.28 18.91 -19.45
CA VAL A 388 14.18 19.59 -18.15
C VAL A 388 15.45 20.41 -17.85
N GLY A 389 16.61 19.97 -18.35
CA GLY A 389 17.86 20.71 -18.25
C GLY A 389 17.89 21.99 -19.09
N TRP A 390 17.32 21.96 -20.30
CA TRP A 390 17.20 23.10 -21.19
C TRP A 390 16.09 24.07 -20.76
N HIS A 391 14.97 23.53 -20.28
CA HIS A 391 13.74 24.25 -19.93
C HIS A 391 13.33 23.94 -18.49
N PRO A 392 13.78 24.74 -17.49
CA PRO A 392 13.48 24.49 -16.08
C PRO A 392 12.00 24.64 -15.68
N ASP A 393 11.17 25.20 -16.55
CA ASP A 393 9.70 25.27 -16.42
C ASP A 393 8.99 23.99 -16.94
N THR A 394 9.76 22.97 -17.33
CA THR A 394 9.25 21.65 -17.73
C THR A 394 9.28 20.66 -16.57
N VAL A 395 8.21 19.88 -16.46
CA VAL A 395 8.19 18.63 -15.70
C VAL A 395 8.00 17.47 -16.66
N ALA A 396 8.83 16.45 -16.56
CA ALA A 396 8.76 15.28 -17.43
C ALA A 396 8.60 13.98 -16.62
N PHE A 397 7.86 13.03 -17.17
CA PHE A 397 7.58 11.73 -16.58
C PHE A 397 8.07 10.63 -17.53
N VAL A 398 9.03 9.81 -17.09
CA VAL A 398 9.36 8.55 -17.77
C VAL A 398 8.39 7.50 -17.26
N TYR A 399 7.49 7.03 -18.12
CA TYR A 399 6.32 6.27 -17.73
C TYR A 399 6.46 4.77 -18.00
N LYS A 400 6.26 3.94 -16.97
CA LYS A 400 6.03 2.49 -17.08
C LYS A 400 5.09 2.02 -15.97
N ASP A 401 3.78 2.01 -16.22
CA ASP A 401 2.82 1.45 -15.26
C ASP A 401 2.33 0.06 -15.71
N GLY A 402 2.99 -0.99 -15.21
CA GLY A 402 2.68 -2.39 -15.50
C GLY A 402 3.58 -3.00 -16.57
N LEU A 403 3.21 -4.19 -17.06
CA LEU A 403 4.00 -4.91 -18.07
C LEU A 403 4.01 -4.18 -19.42
N PHE A 404 5.19 -4.12 -20.03
CA PHE A 404 5.37 -3.67 -21.41
C PHE A 404 5.67 -4.90 -22.30
N PRO A 405 5.50 -4.81 -23.63
CA PRO A 405 5.74 -5.95 -24.50
C PRO A 405 7.15 -6.52 -24.37
N GLY A 406 7.27 -7.82 -24.09
CA GLY A 406 8.56 -8.50 -23.93
C GLY A 406 9.27 -8.27 -22.59
N ASP A 407 8.63 -7.56 -21.65
CA ASP A 407 9.07 -7.44 -20.25
C ASP A 407 9.10 -8.83 -19.58
N SER A 408 10.13 -9.09 -18.78
CA SER A 408 10.46 -10.41 -18.23
C SER A 408 9.55 -10.88 -17.09
N GLY A 409 8.56 -10.07 -16.68
CA GLY A 409 7.59 -10.38 -15.62
C GLY A 409 6.46 -11.35 -16.01
N GLY A 410 6.45 -11.91 -17.22
CA GLY A 410 5.47 -12.88 -17.71
C GLY A 410 6.10 -14.14 -18.31
N THR A 411 5.30 -15.19 -18.54
CA THR A 411 5.74 -16.55 -18.99
C THR A 411 6.43 -16.61 -20.36
N ARG A 412 6.78 -15.47 -20.97
CA ARG A 412 7.44 -15.36 -22.28
C ARG A 412 8.39 -14.15 -22.30
N SER A 413 9.63 -14.32 -21.82
CA SER A 413 10.68 -13.30 -21.97
C SER A 413 11.42 -13.46 -23.31
N GLY A 414 11.82 -12.33 -23.91
CA GLY A 414 12.74 -12.27 -25.07
C GLY A 414 12.15 -11.61 -26.33
N LEU A 415 13.04 -11.25 -27.26
CA LEU A 415 12.72 -10.47 -28.47
C LEU A 415 11.55 -11.03 -29.29
N ALA A 416 11.46 -12.35 -29.45
CA ALA A 416 10.38 -12.99 -30.20
C ALA A 416 9.01 -12.84 -29.52
N ALA A 417 8.97 -12.91 -28.19
CA ALA A 417 7.75 -12.66 -27.42
C ALA A 417 7.39 -11.16 -27.45
N GLY A 418 8.39 -10.28 -27.26
CA GLY A 418 8.19 -8.83 -27.32
C GLY A 418 7.60 -8.36 -28.65
N ILE A 419 8.03 -8.90 -29.79
CA ILE A 419 7.46 -8.55 -31.11
C ILE A 419 5.99 -9.01 -31.22
N VAL A 420 5.66 -10.19 -30.70
CA VAL A 420 4.29 -10.72 -30.72
C VAL A 420 3.38 -9.86 -29.84
N ASP A 421 3.80 -9.58 -28.61
CA ASP A 421 3.05 -8.77 -27.66
C ASP A 421 2.91 -7.32 -28.18
N ALA A 422 3.97 -6.76 -28.77
CA ALA A 422 3.95 -5.39 -29.29
C ALA A 422 3.02 -5.22 -30.49
N ASN A 423 2.64 -6.31 -31.18
CA ASN A 423 1.64 -6.29 -32.25
C ASN A 423 0.23 -6.69 -31.77
N SER A 424 0.04 -7.00 -30.49
CA SER A 424 -1.28 -7.34 -29.93
C SER A 424 -2.09 -6.08 -29.65
N ALA A 425 -3.27 -6.00 -30.28
CA ALA A 425 -4.25 -4.96 -29.98
C ALA A 425 -4.77 -5.08 -28.54
N GLU A 426 -4.94 -6.31 -28.05
CA GLU A 426 -5.42 -6.59 -26.70
C GLU A 426 -4.44 -6.06 -25.64
N PHE A 427 -3.13 -6.17 -25.88
CA PHE A 427 -2.12 -5.66 -24.94
C PHE A 427 -2.18 -4.12 -24.82
N ALA A 428 -2.32 -3.41 -25.94
CA ALA A 428 -2.49 -1.96 -25.92
C ALA A 428 -3.81 -1.54 -25.23
N GLN A 429 -4.92 -2.25 -25.52
CA GLN A 429 -6.23 -1.97 -24.92
C GLN A 429 -6.25 -2.12 -23.39
N LEU A 430 -5.37 -2.96 -22.82
CA LEU A 430 -5.23 -3.10 -21.37
C LEU A 430 -4.37 -1.99 -20.73
N SER A 431 -3.38 -1.46 -21.46
CA SER A 431 -2.45 -0.44 -20.94
C SER A 431 -2.96 1.00 -21.13
N GLY A 432 -3.73 1.26 -22.20
CA GLY A 432 -4.30 2.57 -22.50
C GLY A 432 -5.12 3.19 -21.36
N PRO A 433 -6.08 2.48 -20.74
CA PRO A 433 -6.85 3.02 -19.61
C PRO A 433 -5.98 3.41 -18.41
N VAL A 434 -4.90 2.67 -18.14
CA VAL A 434 -3.98 2.96 -17.03
C VAL A 434 -3.25 4.28 -17.26
N LEU A 435 -2.78 4.51 -18.49
CA LEU A 435 -2.14 5.77 -18.88
C LEU A 435 -3.15 6.92 -18.91
N ALA A 436 -4.40 6.67 -19.33
CA ALA A 436 -5.45 7.69 -19.30
C ALA A 436 -5.78 8.14 -17.86
N ASP A 437 -5.89 7.21 -16.90
CA ASP A 437 -6.09 7.54 -15.49
C ASP A 437 -4.89 8.29 -14.89
N PHE A 438 -3.67 7.99 -15.33
CA PHE A 438 -2.46 8.72 -14.95
C PHE A 438 -2.53 10.18 -15.44
N GLU A 439 -2.86 10.41 -16.71
CA GLU A 439 -2.99 11.75 -17.30
C GLU A 439 -4.13 12.57 -16.68
N ALA A 440 -5.27 11.92 -16.42
CA ALA A 440 -6.37 12.54 -15.68
C ALA A 440 -5.90 13.00 -14.29
N GLY A 441 -5.12 12.16 -13.60
CA GLY A 441 -4.50 12.51 -12.33
C GLY A 441 -3.55 13.72 -12.42
N LEU A 442 -2.71 13.79 -13.45
CA LEU A 442 -1.81 14.94 -13.67
C LEU A 442 -2.59 16.22 -13.99
N ALA A 443 -3.67 16.14 -14.75
CA ALA A 443 -4.50 17.29 -15.12
C ALA A 443 -5.22 17.92 -13.91
N LEU A 444 -5.39 17.16 -12.81
CA LEU A 444 -5.97 17.63 -11.56
C LEU A 444 -4.95 18.31 -10.64
N ASP A 445 -3.65 18.11 -10.82
CA ASP A 445 -2.64 18.79 -9.99
C ASP A 445 -2.63 20.30 -10.29
N PRO A 446 -2.91 21.19 -9.31
CA PRO A 446 -2.95 22.63 -9.56
C PRO A 446 -1.65 23.23 -10.09
N LEU A 447 -0.51 22.54 -9.94
CA LEU A 447 0.79 22.96 -10.46
C LEU A 447 1.05 22.46 -11.89
N LEU A 448 0.18 21.62 -12.44
CA LEU A 448 0.30 21.02 -13.78
C LEU A 448 -0.94 21.23 -14.66
N THR A 449 -2.08 21.64 -14.08
CA THR A 449 -3.37 21.77 -14.78
C THR A 449 -3.30 22.73 -15.96
N ASP A 450 -2.60 23.85 -15.81
CA ASP A 450 -2.41 24.86 -16.85
C ASP A 450 -1.20 24.59 -17.77
N ALA A 451 -0.44 23.51 -17.50
CA ALA A 451 0.73 23.16 -18.30
C ALA A 451 0.32 22.47 -19.60
N THR A 452 0.93 22.90 -20.70
CA THR A 452 0.79 22.25 -22.00
C THR A 452 1.28 20.80 -21.90
N SER A 453 0.42 19.86 -22.28
CA SER A 453 0.68 18.42 -22.18
C SER A 453 1.17 17.86 -23.51
N THR A 454 2.39 17.31 -23.48
CA THR A 454 3.00 16.62 -24.62
C THR A 454 3.22 15.15 -24.25
N ALA A 455 2.64 14.23 -25.01
CA ALA A 455 2.95 12.81 -24.90
C ALA A 455 3.96 12.41 -25.97
N ILE A 456 5.05 11.76 -25.56
CA ILE A 456 6.13 11.32 -26.47
C ILE A 456 6.20 9.80 -26.40
N GLY A 457 5.89 9.13 -27.51
CA GLY A 457 5.92 7.67 -27.61
C GLY A 457 7.06 7.18 -28.47
N HIS A 458 7.98 6.42 -27.90
CA HIS A 458 9.00 5.69 -28.68
C HIS A 458 8.49 4.31 -29.07
N SER A 459 8.58 3.94 -30.34
CA SER A 459 8.24 2.59 -30.80
C SER A 459 6.83 2.17 -30.36
N TRP A 460 6.68 1.06 -29.62
CA TRP A 460 5.39 0.64 -29.05
C TRP A 460 4.76 1.67 -28.09
N GLY A 461 5.53 2.56 -27.47
CA GLY A 461 5.00 3.59 -26.58
C GLY A 461 3.93 4.48 -27.22
N LEU A 462 4.00 4.70 -28.54
CA LEU A 462 2.94 5.40 -29.28
C LEU A 462 1.60 4.63 -29.27
N ALA A 463 1.64 3.30 -29.38
CA ALA A 463 0.43 2.47 -29.35
C ALA A 463 -0.25 2.58 -27.98
N ASN A 464 0.52 2.69 -26.90
CA ASN A 464 -0.01 2.94 -25.56
C ASN A 464 -0.64 4.33 -25.44
N ILE A 465 0.05 5.38 -25.90
CA ILE A 465 -0.46 6.77 -25.88
C ILE A 465 -1.78 6.88 -26.66
N THR A 466 -1.82 6.36 -27.88
CA THR A 466 -3.03 6.42 -28.72
C THR A 466 -4.14 5.50 -28.19
N SER A 467 -3.81 4.40 -27.50
CA SER A 467 -4.79 3.62 -26.73
C SER A 467 -5.30 4.36 -25.49
N ALA A 468 -4.49 5.24 -24.89
CA ALA A 468 -4.93 6.12 -23.81
C ALA A 468 -5.89 7.20 -24.34
N GLU A 469 -5.66 7.74 -25.54
CA GLU A 469 -6.61 8.65 -26.21
C GLU A 469 -7.95 7.96 -26.49
N VAL A 470 -7.95 6.70 -26.92
CA VAL A 470 -9.18 5.88 -27.04
C VAL A 470 -9.91 5.76 -25.69
N SER A 471 -9.15 5.79 -24.60
CA SER A 471 -9.66 5.71 -23.22
C SER A 471 -9.99 7.09 -22.61
N GLY A 472 -9.89 8.17 -23.39
CA GLY A 472 -10.27 9.53 -22.98
C GLY A 472 -9.12 10.45 -22.57
N ALA A 473 -7.87 10.00 -22.64
CA ALA A 473 -6.73 10.89 -22.45
C ALA A 473 -6.72 12.00 -23.51
N GLN A 474 -6.28 13.20 -23.13
CA GLN A 474 -6.18 14.34 -24.04
C GLN A 474 -4.80 14.99 -23.88
N TYR A 475 -4.19 15.32 -25.01
CA TYR A 475 -2.89 15.95 -25.08
C TYR A 475 -2.98 17.19 -25.96
N HIS A 476 -2.12 18.18 -25.71
CA HIS A 476 -1.95 19.27 -26.65
C HIS A 476 -1.11 18.81 -27.85
N SER A 477 -0.11 17.96 -27.60
CA SER A 477 0.75 17.37 -28.62
C SER A 477 1.00 15.89 -28.35
N VAL A 478 1.02 15.09 -29.42
CA VAL A 478 1.47 13.70 -29.42
C VAL A 478 2.62 13.56 -30.41
N VAL A 479 3.77 13.18 -29.88
CA VAL A 479 5.00 12.97 -30.64
C VAL A 479 5.26 11.47 -30.77
N SER A 480 5.38 11.03 -32.02
CA SER A 480 5.88 9.71 -32.38
C SER A 480 7.39 9.78 -32.62
N LEU A 481 8.16 9.03 -31.83
CA LEU A 481 9.58 8.78 -32.08
C LEU A 481 9.71 7.36 -32.66
N SER A 482 9.71 7.25 -33.98
CA SER A 482 9.58 5.98 -34.70
C SER A 482 8.47 5.10 -34.12
N GLY A 483 7.25 5.61 -34.03
CA GLY A 483 6.12 4.92 -33.40
C GLY A 483 5.62 3.71 -34.18
N ALA A 484 5.18 2.67 -33.46
CA ALA A 484 4.84 1.37 -34.04
C ALA A 484 3.51 1.33 -34.78
N TRP A 485 2.42 1.72 -34.13
CA TRP A 485 1.07 1.72 -34.69
C TRP A 485 0.07 2.43 -33.77
N MET A 486 -1.14 2.69 -34.26
CA MET A 486 -2.27 3.18 -33.47
C MET A 486 -3.43 2.17 -33.49
N PRO A 487 -4.20 2.00 -32.39
CA PRO A 487 -5.38 1.15 -32.37
C PRO A 487 -6.36 1.46 -33.48
N LYS A 488 -7.11 0.46 -33.93
CA LYS A 488 -8.10 0.62 -35.01
C LYS A 488 -9.22 1.58 -34.60
N GLU A 489 -9.54 1.59 -33.32
CA GLU A 489 -10.56 2.44 -32.70
C GLU A 489 -10.08 3.89 -32.52
N TRP A 490 -8.77 4.13 -32.63
CA TRP A 490 -8.21 5.46 -32.47
C TRP A 490 -8.60 6.37 -33.63
N THR A 491 -8.94 7.60 -33.28
CA THR A 491 -9.19 8.69 -34.21
C THR A 491 -8.46 9.92 -33.70
N PRO A 492 -7.79 10.69 -34.58
CA PRO A 492 -7.08 11.89 -34.14
C PRO A 492 -8.04 12.90 -33.53
N ASN A 493 -7.64 13.50 -32.41
CA ASN A 493 -8.34 14.63 -31.83
C ASN A 493 -7.96 15.89 -32.63
N PRO A 494 -8.94 16.65 -33.18
CA PRO A 494 -8.65 17.84 -33.97
C PRO A 494 -7.96 18.98 -33.20
N GLU A 495 -7.95 18.92 -31.86
CA GLU A 495 -7.27 19.90 -31.00
C GLU A 495 -5.86 19.46 -30.59
N THR A 496 -5.45 18.24 -30.95
CA THR A 496 -4.13 17.69 -30.68
C THR A 496 -3.22 17.83 -31.90
N ASN A 497 -2.01 18.31 -31.70
CA ASN A 497 -0.98 18.27 -32.73
C ASN A 497 -0.28 16.90 -32.75
N TYR A 498 -0.18 16.27 -33.91
CA TYR A 498 0.45 14.95 -34.06
C TYR A 498 1.67 15.05 -34.98
N THR A 499 2.83 14.60 -34.54
CA THR A 499 4.08 14.69 -35.32
C THR A 499 4.91 13.40 -35.22
N ASP A 500 5.49 12.96 -36.34
CA ASP A 500 6.39 11.80 -36.40
C ASP A 500 7.83 12.18 -36.76
N PHE A 501 8.75 11.82 -35.87
CA PHE A 501 10.18 11.87 -36.09
C PHE A 501 10.71 10.46 -36.24
N SER A 502 11.34 10.15 -37.37
CA SER A 502 11.89 8.82 -37.64
C SER A 502 13.17 8.91 -38.47
N TYR A 503 14.11 8.02 -38.15
CA TYR A 503 15.18 7.64 -39.09
C TYR A 503 14.67 6.57 -40.05
N GLU A 504 15.41 6.30 -41.12
CA GLU A 504 15.28 5.02 -41.81
C GLU A 504 15.79 3.92 -40.87
N ASP A 505 14.87 3.14 -40.32
CA ASP A 505 15.13 2.20 -39.23
C ASP A 505 14.46 0.83 -39.43
N ILE A 506 14.72 -0.11 -38.52
CA ILE A 506 14.22 -1.48 -38.63
C ILE A 506 12.69 -1.58 -38.61
N LEU A 507 12.02 -0.70 -37.87
CA LEU A 507 10.58 -0.67 -37.72
C LEU A 507 9.93 -0.08 -38.96
N GLN A 508 10.52 0.95 -39.57
CA GLN A 508 10.04 1.53 -40.83
C GLN A 508 10.06 0.48 -41.96
N ILE A 509 11.11 -0.35 -42.01
CA ILE A 509 11.18 -1.47 -42.96
C ILE A 509 10.06 -2.49 -42.68
N ALA A 510 9.81 -2.81 -41.41
CA ALA A 510 8.75 -3.75 -41.04
C ALA A 510 7.35 -3.20 -41.36
N GLN A 511 7.06 -1.94 -41.05
CA GLN A 511 5.80 -1.26 -41.37
C GLN A 511 5.53 -1.21 -42.87
N GLY A 512 6.56 -0.92 -43.68
CA GLY A 512 6.46 -0.92 -45.15
C GLY A 512 6.08 -2.30 -45.74
N SER A 513 6.29 -3.38 -45.00
CA SER A 513 5.85 -4.73 -45.38
C SER A 513 4.44 -5.10 -44.90
N GLY A 514 3.78 -4.23 -44.12
CA GLY A 514 2.42 -4.42 -43.61
C GLY A 514 2.28 -5.39 -42.44
N VAL A 515 3.39 -5.85 -41.85
CA VAL A 515 3.38 -6.84 -40.75
C VAL A 515 3.18 -6.23 -39.36
N VAL A 516 3.23 -4.89 -39.25
CA VAL A 516 3.11 -4.16 -37.98
C VAL A 516 1.75 -3.47 -37.89
N GLY A 517 1.01 -3.73 -36.82
CA GLY A 517 -0.22 -2.98 -36.46
C GLY A 517 -1.31 -2.93 -37.53
N GLY A 518 -1.35 -3.90 -38.45
CA GLY A 518 -2.29 -3.91 -39.58
C GLY A 518 -2.13 -2.75 -40.57
N GLY A 519 -0.98 -2.07 -40.55
CA GLY A 519 -0.68 -0.92 -41.43
C GLY A 519 -1.15 0.44 -40.89
N ASN A 520 -1.76 0.52 -39.71
CA ASN A 520 -2.18 1.79 -39.10
C ASN A 520 -1.03 2.39 -38.27
N ASN A 521 -0.07 3.03 -38.93
CA ASN A 521 1.14 3.58 -38.30
C ASN A 521 1.26 5.10 -38.56
N PRO A 522 1.98 5.83 -37.68
CA PRO A 522 1.97 7.30 -37.69
C PRO A 522 2.46 7.87 -39.02
N ARG A 523 3.53 7.31 -39.57
CA ARG A 523 4.19 7.85 -40.76
C ARG A 523 3.39 7.71 -42.06
N PHE A 524 2.47 6.77 -42.14
CA PHE A 524 1.55 6.63 -43.29
C PHE A 524 0.14 7.12 -42.98
N SER A 525 -0.07 7.79 -41.84
CA SER A 525 -1.34 8.39 -41.46
C SER A 525 -1.38 9.86 -41.85
N ASP A 526 -2.49 10.30 -42.44
CA ASP A 526 -2.73 11.73 -42.74
C ASP A 526 -2.90 12.58 -41.47
N ALA A 527 -2.98 11.95 -40.30
CA ALA A 527 -3.12 12.65 -39.02
C ALA A 527 -1.81 13.20 -38.49
N PHE A 528 -0.67 12.59 -38.83
CA PHE A 528 0.65 12.98 -38.31
C PHE A 528 1.37 13.83 -39.35
N ASP A 529 1.90 14.98 -38.92
CA ASP A 529 2.90 15.70 -39.68
C ASP A 529 4.24 14.96 -39.63
N TYR A 530 4.88 14.77 -40.78
CA TYR A 530 6.18 14.10 -40.86
C TYR A 530 7.07 14.69 -41.96
N GLY A 531 8.37 14.77 -41.66
CA GLY A 531 9.40 15.19 -42.60
C GLY A 531 10.04 14.03 -43.36
N ALA A 532 11.12 14.34 -44.09
CA ALA A 532 12.02 13.30 -44.60
C ALA A 532 12.61 12.49 -43.44
N PHE A 533 13.12 11.28 -43.72
CA PHE A 533 13.84 10.52 -42.69
C PHE A 533 15.12 11.26 -42.29
N TYR A 534 15.37 11.34 -40.98
CA TYR A 534 16.65 11.81 -40.46
C TYR A 534 17.78 10.89 -40.93
N GLN A 535 18.97 11.46 -41.09
CA GLN A 535 20.14 10.74 -41.57
C GLN A 535 20.97 10.22 -40.39
N GLY A 536 21.11 8.90 -40.30
CA GLY A 536 22.01 8.28 -39.32
C GLY A 536 23.49 8.52 -39.66
N PRO A 537 24.41 8.32 -38.70
CA PRO A 537 25.85 8.48 -38.90
C PRO A 537 26.45 7.37 -39.77
N GLU A 538 25.78 6.22 -39.86
CA GLU A 538 26.18 5.06 -40.64
C GLU A 538 25.13 4.76 -41.72
N PRO A 539 25.56 4.27 -42.91
CA PRO A 539 24.62 3.94 -43.98
C PRO A 539 23.79 2.70 -43.64
N THR A 540 22.48 2.78 -43.87
CA THR A 540 21.51 1.67 -43.69
C THR A 540 21.72 0.50 -44.65
N TYR A 541 22.47 0.73 -45.73
CA TYR A 541 22.87 -0.27 -46.71
C TYR A 541 24.39 -0.44 -46.74
N THR A 542 24.84 -1.67 -46.53
CA THR A 542 26.21 -2.09 -46.82
C THR A 542 26.26 -2.87 -48.13
N LYS A 543 27.44 -3.34 -48.55
CA LYS A 543 27.60 -4.14 -49.77
C LYS A 543 28.07 -5.54 -49.43
N ASP A 544 27.48 -6.55 -50.05
CA ASP A 544 28.00 -7.91 -49.98
C ASP A 544 29.30 -8.07 -50.81
N TRP A 545 29.85 -9.27 -50.82
CA TRP A 545 31.08 -9.60 -51.55
C TRP A 545 30.94 -9.49 -53.08
N GLN A 546 29.72 -9.36 -53.60
CA GLN A 546 29.40 -9.18 -55.03
C GLN A 546 29.09 -7.70 -55.35
N GLY A 547 29.11 -6.82 -54.35
CA GLY A 547 28.80 -5.41 -54.47
C GLY A 547 27.30 -5.09 -54.45
N ALA A 548 26.43 -6.07 -54.16
CA ALA A 548 24.99 -5.86 -54.04
C ALA A 548 24.66 -5.19 -52.69
N PRO A 549 23.72 -4.23 -52.65
CA PRO A 549 23.30 -3.59 -51.42
C PRO A 549 22.60 -4.61 -50.51
N ILE A 550 23.00 -4.67 -49.25
CA ILE A 550 22.38 -5.47 -48.19
C ILE A 550 22.02 -4.56 -47.02
N LEU A 551 20.87 -4.81 -46.40
CA LEU A 551 20.43 -4.06 -45.23
C LEU A 551 21.37 -4.36 -44.06
N ASP A 552 21.87 -3.31 -43.41
CA ASP A 552 22.58 -3.45 -42.15
C ASP A 552 21.60 -3.41 -40.99
N PHE A 553 21.19 -4.59 -40.54
CA PHE A 553 20.24 -4.75 -39.45
C PHE A 553 20.71 -4.12 -38.14
N LYS A 554 22.02 -4.04 -37.90
CA LYS A 554 22.55 -3.38 -36.71
C LYS A 554 22.35 -1.87 -36.81
N VAL A 555 22.72 -1.26 -37.94
CA VAL A 555 22.52 0.18 -38.16
C VAL A 555 21.05 0.57 -38.10
N LEU A 556 20.17 -0.24 -38.69
CA LEU A 556 18.71 -0.02 -38.64
C LEU A 556 18.15 -0.11 -37.21
N MET A 557 18.67 -1.00 -36.36
CA MET A 557 18.30 -1.08 -34.95
C MET A 557 18.87 0.10 -34.16
N ASP A 558 20.13 0.48 -34.41
CA ASP A 558 20.77 1.63 -33.76
C ASP A 558 20.02 2.92 -34.10
N ASN A 559 19.61 3.11 -35.36
CA ASN A 559 18.76 4.23 -35.78
C ASN A 559 17.40 4.23 -35.07
N HIS A 560 16.77 3.06 -34.92
CA HIS A 560 15.48 2.93 -34.24
C HIS A 560 15.54 3.35 -32.78
N ASN A 561 16.62 3.01 -32.09
CA ASN A 561 16.81 3.40 -30.70
C ASN A 561 17.25 4.86 -30.58
N ARG A 562 18.12 5.34 -31.49
CA ARG A 562 18.71 6.69 -31.44
C ARG A 562 17.68 7.81 -31.38
N VAL A 563 16.58 7.69 -32.11
CA VAL A 563 15.55 8.75 -32.18
C VAL A 563 15.04 9.18 -30.79
N ALA A 564 15.10 8.29 -29.80
CA ALA A 564 14.64 8.51 -28.44
C ALA A 564 15.79 8.72 -27.42
N THR A 565 17.01 9.01 -27.87
CA THR A 565 18.16 9.26 -26.98
C THR A 565 18.64 10.71 -27.04
N ASP A 566 19.41 11.09 -26.03
CA ASP A 566 20.18 12.35 -25.96
C ASP A 566 21.57 12.23 -26.62
N ASP A 567 21.73 11.29 -27.56
CA ASP A 567 23.00 11.09 -28.27
C ASP A 567 23.32 12.30 -29.16
N VAL A 568 24.60 12.68 -29.22
CA VAL A 568 25.06 13.81 -30.05
C VAL A 568 24.77 13.64 -31.54
N ASN A 569 24.62 12.40 -32.03
CA ASN A 569 24.23 12.11 -33.40
C ASN A 569 22.69 12.15 -33.61
N ASN A 570 21.92 12.47 -32.56
CA ASN A 570 20.48 12.72 -32.60
C ASN A 570 20.13 14.22 -32.60
N ASP A 571 21.14 15.11 -32.71
CA ASP A 571 20.99 16.56 -32.54
C ASP A 571 19.87 17.18 -33.41
N ASP A 572 19.80 16.82 -34.71
CA ASP A 572 18.76 17.32 -35.61
C ASP A 572 17.34 16.99 -35.11
N VAL A 573 17.13 15.76 -34.60
CA VAL A 573 15.83 15.35 -34.02
C VAL A 573 15.56 16.12 -32.73
N LEU A 574 16.58 16.30 -31.88
CA LEU A 574 16.44 16.98 -30.61
C LEU A 574 16.09 18.46 -30.79
N VAL A 575 16.70 19.14 -31.78
CA VAL A 575 16.41 20.53 -32.12
C VAL A 575 15.00 20.69 -32.67
N ASP A 576 14.58 19.83 -33.60
CA ASP A 576 13.22 19.91 -34.15
C ASP A 576 12.16 19.56 -33.09
N LEU A 577 12.48 18.64 -32.18
CA LEU A 577 11.61 18.28 -31.06
C LEU A 577 11.53 19.41 -30.02
N GLU A 578 12.63 20.11 -29.77
CA GLU A 578 12.64 21.33 -28.94
C GLU A 578 11.74 22.42 -29.56
N GLU A 579 11.92 22.73 -30.84
CA GLU A 579 11.11 23.73 -31.53
C GLU A 579 9.61 23.35 -31.52
N LEU A 580 9.28 22.06 -31.67
CA LEU A 580 7.89 21.60 -31.60
C LEU A 580 7.25 21.84 -30.23
N ILE A 581 7.99 21.63 -29.15
CA ILE A 581 7.47 21.69 -27.78
C ILE A 581 7.47 23.13 -27.25
N TYR A 582 8.45 23.94 -27.64
CA TYR A 582 8.73 25.25 -27.03
C TYR A 582 8.69 26.45 -28.00
N GLY A 583 8.56 26.22 -29.31
CA GLY A 583 8.61 27.24 -30.37
C GLY A 583 7.32 28.03 -30.61
#